data_AF-A0A9Q0NI17-F1
#
_entry.id   AF-A0A9Q0NI17-F1
#
_cell.length_a   1.000
_cell.length_b   1.000
_cell.length_c   1.000
_cell.angle_alpha   90.00
_cell.angle_beta   90.00
_cell.angle_gamma   90.00
#
_symmetry.space_group_name_H-M   'P 1'
#
loop_
_entity.id
_entity.type
_entity.pdbx_description
1 polymer ?
#
loop_
_entity_poly.entity_id
_entity_poly.type
_entity_poly.pdbx_seq_one_letter_code
_entity_poly.pdbx_strand_id
1 'polypeptide(L)'
;RTSDSSIYLSSETGTLFVFFTGGIVLLTLIVNGSTTQFILHLLDMDRVSATKKRILNYTRYVMLSKALKAFGDLGDDEELGPVDWPTVKTYIPSLNNLEGSCEHPHSASEADNLDPNNLKDIRIRLLNGVQGAYWGMLDEGRIMQKTANILMQSVDEAIDLASQVPLCDWKGLRSNVHFSSYYKFLQASIFPQRMVTYFTVEWLESACYICAAFLRAHRIAQRQLHDFI
;
A
#
# COMPACT_ATOMS: atom_id res chain seq x y z
N ARG A 1 25.45 23.92 -56.99
CA ARG A 1 24.76 22.66 -57.33
C ARG A 1 25.21 21.64 -56.29
N THR A 2 24.58 21.68 -55.11
CA THR A 2 23.48 20.77 -54.71
C THR A 2 23.98 19.31 -54.70
N SER A 3 24.61 18.88 -53.61
CA SER A 3 23.95 18.17 -52.49
C SER A 3 23.16 16.97 -52.98
N ASP A 4 23.79 15.79 -52.94
CA ASP A 4 23.14 14.49 -52.75
C ASP A 4 24.22 13.42 -52.45
N SER A 5 24.90 13.57 -51.32
CA SER A 5 25.56 12.43 -50.66
C SER A 5 24.47 11.67 -49.90
N SER A 6 23.65 10.96 -50.66
CA SER A 6 22.60 10.13 -50.10
C SER A 6 23.23 9.06 -49.21
N ILE A 7 22.83 9.07 -47.95
CA ILE A 7 23.13 8.10 -46.90
C ILE A 7 22.41 6.79 -47.27
N TYR A 8 22.82 6.10 -48.33
CA TYR A 8 22.30 4.78 -48.66
C TYR A 8 23.17 3.74 -47.97
N LEU A 9 22.69 3.29 -46.80
CA LEU A 9 23.14 2.02 -46.21
C LEU A 9 23.04 0.94 -47.29
N SER A 10 24.13 0.21 -47.53
CA SER A 10 24.11 -0.98 -48.40
C SER A 10 22.99 -1.92 -47.92
N SER A 11 22.23 -2.47 -48.86
CA SER A 11 21.15 -3.43 -48.58
C SER A 11 21.64 -4.62 -47.74
N GLU A 12 22.90 -5.00 -47.92
CA GLU A 12 23.56 -6.06 -47.15
C GLU A 12 23.76 -5.65 -45.68
N THR A 13 24.22 -4.42 -45.44
CA THR A 13 24.37 -3.85 -44.08
C THR A 13 23.02 -3.68 -43.39
N GLY A 14 21.99 -3.23 -44.12
CA GLY A 14 20.63 -3.11 -43.58
C GLY A 14 20.04 -4.46 -43.18
N THR A 15 20.24 -5.50 -43.99
CA THR A 15 19.80 -6.86 -43.69
C THR A 15 20.51 -7.43 -42.45
N LEU A 16 21.82 -7.18 -42.34
CA LEU A 16 22.62 -7.57 -41.18
C LEU A 16 22.11 -6.91 -39.89
N PHE A 17 21.76 -5.61 -39.95
CA PHE A 17 21.19 -4.89 -38.81
C PHE A 17 19.85 -5.47 -38.36
N VAL A 18 18.94 -5.76 -39.29
CA VAL A 18 17.63 -6.36 -38.99
C VAL A 18 17.79 -7.77 -38.41
N PHE A 19 18.72 -8.57 -38.93
CA PHE A 19 19.02 -9.89 -38.40
C PHE A 19 19.55 -9.84 -36.96
N PHE A 20 20.51 -8.95 -36.67
CA PHE A 20 21.04 -8.82 -35.31
C PHE A 20 20.03 -8.23 -34.33
N THR A 21 19.29 -7.20 -34.71
CA THR A 21 18.26 -6.62 -33.84
C THR A 21 17.13 -7.61 -33.56
N GLY A 22 16.63 -8.30 -34.59
CA GLY A 22 15.63 -9.36 -34.44
C GLY A 22 16.15 -10.54 -33.60
N GLY A 23 17.39 -10.97 -33.84
CA GLY A 23 18.04 -12.06 -33.11
C GLY A 23 18.26 -11.74 -31.63
N ILE A 24 18.72 -10.53 -31.30
CA ILE A 24 18.89 -10.08 -29.91
C ILE A 24 17.53 -10.02 -29.21
N VAL A 25 16.51 -9.43 -29.83
CA VAL A 25 15.15 -9.34 -29.24
C VAL A 25 14.57 -10.74 -29.00
N LEU A 26 14.69 -11.65 -29.98
CA LEU A 26 14.23 -13.03 -29.84
C LEU A 26 14.97 -13.77 -28.72
N LEU A 27 16.30 -13.65 -28.67
CA LEU A 27 17.11 -14.29 -27.64
C LEU A 27 16.78 -13.74 -26.25
N THR A 28 16.61 -12.42 -26.12
CA THR A 28 16.20 -11.80 -24.85
C THR A 28 14.81 -12.26 -24.41
N LEU A 29 13.85 -12.38 -25.34
CA LEU A 29 12.52 -12.90 -25.03
C LEU A 29 12.56 -14.36 -24.57
N ILE A 30 13.33 -15.22 -25.25
CA ILE A 30 13.46 -16.64 -24.90
C ILE A 30 14.15 -16.80 -23.54
N VAL A 31 15.26 -16.10 -23.33
CA VAL A 31 16.01 -16.16 -22.07
C VAL A 31 15.16 -15.61 -20.92
N ASN A 32 14.59 -14.42 -21.04
CA ASN A 32 13.76 -13.86 -19.99
C ASN A 32 12.52 -14.73 -19.74
N GLY A 33 11.83 -15.17 -20.79
CA GLY A 33 10.62 -15.99 -20.65
C GLY A 33 10.87 -17.34 -19.97
N SER A 34 11.95 -18.04 -20.34
CA SER A 34 12.29 -19.35 -19.76
C SER A 34 12.94 -19.26 -18.38
N THR A 35 13.72 -18.21 -18.12
CA THR A 35 14.53 -18.10 -16.90
C THR A 35 13.79 -17.39 -15.76
N THR A 36 12.81 -16.52 -16.06
CA THR A 36 12.10 -15.74 -15.03
C THR A 36 11.42 -16.62 -13.99
N GLN A 37 10.67 -17.65 -14.40
CA GLN A 37 9.98 -18.54 -13.45
C GLN A 37 10.98 -19.34 -12.60
N PHE A 38 12.08 -19.78 -13.21
CA PHE A 38 13.16 -20.47 -12.50
C PHE A 38 13.84 -19.56 -11.47
N ILE A 39 14.14 -18.30 -11.83
CA ILE A 39 14.71 -17.29 -10.93
C ILE A 39 13.75 -16.99 -9.79
N LEU A 40 12.45 -16.79 -10.07
CA LEU A 40 11.45 -16.54 -9.03
C LEU A 40 11.33 -17.73 -8.06
N HIS A 41 11.42 -18.96 -8.56
CA HIS A 41 11.43 -20.15 -7.71
C HIS A 41 12.73 -20.29 -6.92
N LEU A 42 13.89 -19.95 -7.49
CA LEU A 42 15.19 -19.96 -6.82
C LEU A 42 15.29 -18.92 -5.70
N LEU A 43 14.68 -17.75 -5.89
CA LEU A 43 14.56 -16.69 -4.88
C LEU A 43 13.38 -16.87 -3.91
N ASP A 44 12.66 -17.99 -4.00
CA ASP A 44 11.47 -18.32 -3.19
C ASP A 44 10.37 -17.23 -3.23
N MET A 45 10.29 -16.49 -4.33
CA MET A 45 9.28 -15.45 -4.57
C MET A 45 7.97 -15.98 -5.18
N ASP A 46 7.93 -17.25 -5.57
CA ASP A 46 6.74 -17.94 -6.12
C ASP A 46 5.75 -18.34 -5.01
N ARG A 47 6.20 -18.38 -3.75
CA ARG A 47 5.35 -18.79 -2.63
C ARG A 47 4.55 -17.61 -2.07
N VAL A 48 3.23 -17.72 -2.17
CA VAL A 48 2.30 -16.88 -1.40
C VAL A 48 2.54 -17.16 0.08
N SER A 49 3.09 -16.19 0.83
CA SER A 49 3.40 -16.35 2.25
C SER A 49 2.16 -16.81 3.05
N ALA A 50 2.39 -17.53 4.15
CA ALA A 50 1.31 -17.99 5.04
C ALA A 50 0.37 -16.83 5.44
N THR A 51 0.94 -15.65 5.64
CA THR A 51 0.19 -14.42 5.90
C THR A 51 -0.66 -13.98 4.71
N LYS A 52 -0.13 -13.95 3.48
CA LYS A 52 -0.93 -13.63 2.29
C LYS A 52 -2.09 -14.61 2.11
N LYS A 53 -1.91 -15.89 2.42
CA LYS A 53 -2.98 -16.89 2.43
C LYS A 53 -4.02 -16.61 3.52
N ARG A 54 -3.59 -16.22 4.73
CA ARG A 54 -4.49 -15.78 5.83
C ARG A 54 -5.30 -14.55 5.45
N ILE A 55 -4.67 -13.57 4.81
CA ILE A 55 -5.32 -12.35 4.30
C ILE A 55 -6.35 -12.71 3.24
N LEU A 56 -6.01 -13.60 2.30
CA LEU A 56 -6.93 -14.07 1.27
C LEU A 56 -8.16 -14.76 1.89
N ASN A 57 -7.95 -15.60 2.91
CA ASN A 57 -9.04 -16.27 3.62
C ASN A 57 -9.94 -15.29 4.39
N TYR A 58 -9.35 -14.30 5.07
CA TYR A 58 -10.11 -13.25 5.74
C TYR A 58 -10.90 -12.39 4.74
N THR A 59 -10.29 -11.97 3.65
CA THR A 59 -10.98 -11.20 2.59
C THR A 59 -12.12 -12.01 1.99
N ARG A 60 -11.91 -13.31 1.75
CA ARG A 60 -12.97 -14.22 1.31
C ARG A 60 -14.12 -14.26 2.33
N TYR A 61 -13.82 -14.37 3.62
CA TYR A 61 -14.81 -14.33 4.69
C TYR A 61 -15.61 -13.03 4.71
N VAL A 62 -14.93 -11.87 4.66
CA VAL A 62 -15.59 -10.55 4.66
C VAL A 62 -16.43 -10.32 3.41
N MET A 63 -15.94 -10.75 2.24
CA MET A 63 -16.72 -10.66 0.99
C MET A 63 -17.97 -11.53 1.07
N LEU A 64 -17.85 -12.74 1.63
CA LEU A 64 -18.97 -13.66 1.77
C LEU A 64 -19.98 -13.15 2.80
N SER A 65 -19.53 -12.62 3.94
CA SER A 65 -20.42 -12.06 4.96
C SER A 65 -21.15 -10.81 4.45
N LYS A 66 -20.48 -9.94 3.70
CA LYS A 66 -21.12 -8.79 3.03
C LYS A 66 -22.11 -9.24 1.96
N ALA A 67 -21.79 -10.26 1.18
CA ALA A 67 -22.70 -10.83 0.18
C ALA A 67 -23.94 -11.45 0.84
N LEU A 68 -23.77 -12.18 1.94
CA LEU A 68 -24.89 -12.71 2.74
C LEU A 68 -25.75 -11.61 3.33
N LYS A 69 -25.13 -10.55 3.86
CA LYS A 69 -25.87 -9.40 4.41
C LYS A 69 -26.67 -8.70 3.32
N ALA A 70 -26.05 -8.38 2.19
CA ALA A 70 -26.74 -7.77 1.06
C ALA A 70 -27.85 -8.68 0.50
N PHE A 71 -27.66 -10.00 0.51
CA PHE A 71 -28.70 -10.96 0.14
C PHE A 71 -29.87 -10.97 1.13
N GLY A 72 -29.60 -10.84 2.43
CA GLY A 72 -30.63 -10.67 3.46
C GLY A 72 -31.41 -9.37 3.29
N ASP A 73 -30.70 -8.25 3.12
CA ASP A 73 -31.30 -6.93 2.89
C ASP A 73 -32.20 -6.92 1.63
N LEU A 74 -31.82 -7.68 0.60
CA LEU A 74 -32.61 -7.88 -0.62
C LEU A 74 -33.83 -8.78 -0.37
N GLY A 75 -33.73 -9.75 0.54
CA GLY A 75 -34.84 -10.62 0.95
C GLY A 75 -35.98 -9.88 1.68
N ASP A 76 -35.62 -8.83 2.41
CA ASP A 76 -36.55 -8.00 3.19
C ASP A 76 -37.15 -6.84 2.36
N ASP A 77 -36.78 -6.70 1.09
CA ASP A 77 -37.24 -5.61 0.22
C ASP A 77 -38.64 -5.89 -0.35
N GLU A 78 -39.61 -5.05 0.06
CA GLU A 78 -41.03 -5.14 -0.32
C GLU A 78 -41.25 -4.90 -1.83
N GLU A 79 -40.34 -4.18 -2.52
CA GLU A 79 -40.45 -3.91 -3.96
C GLU A 79 -40.21 -5.15 -4.82
N LEU A 80 -39.53 -6.17 -4.30
CA LEU A 80 -39.16 -7.36 -5.07
C LEU A 80 -40.30 -8.40 -5.14
N GLY A 81 -41.35 -8.23 -4.33
CA GLY A 81 -42.51 -9.12 -4.33
C GLY A 81 -42.16 -10.55 -3.90
N PRO A 82 -43.00 -11.55 -4.22
CA PRO A 82 -42.80 -12.93 -3.79
C PRO A 82 -41.70 -13.62 -4.60
N VAL A 83 -40.45 -13.47 -4.15
CA VAL A 83 -39.26 -14.09 -4.77
C VAL A 83 -38.93 -15.42 -4.08
N ASP A 84 -38.60 -16.44 -4.88
CA ASP A 84 -38.12 -17.75 -4.41
C ASP A 84 -36.62 -17.69 -4.07
N TRP A 85 -36.30 -17.07 -2.94
CA TRP A 85 -34.94 -16.90 -2.41
C TRP A 85 -34.10 -18.19 -2.31
N PRO A 86 -34.67 -19.36 -1.92
CA PRO A 86 -33.96 -20.64 -1.95
C PRO A 86 -33.37 -20.99 -3.34
N THR A 87 -34.13 -20.73 -4.40
CA THR A 87 -33.71 -20.97 -5.78
C THR A 87 -32.65 -19.95 -6.23
N VAL A 88 -32.80 -18.68 -5.84
CA VAL A 88 -31.78 -17.65 -6.14
C VAL A 88 -30.45 -17.99 -5.47
N LYS A 89 -30.47 -18.48 -4.24
CA LYS A 89 -29.26 -18.91 -3.51
C LYS A 89 -28.53 -20.03 -4.25
N THR A 90 -29.26 -20.95 -4.90
CA THR A 90 -28.66 -22.04 -5.67
C THR A 90 -27.91 -21.56 -6.91
N TYR A 91 -28.30 -20.42 -7.49
CA TYR A 91 -27.62 -19.80 -8.63
C TYR A 91 -26.40 -18.95 -8.25
N ILE A 92 -26.12 -18.74 -6.96
CA ILE A 92 -24.98 -17.96 -6.48
C ILE A 92 -23.94 -18.92 -5.89
N PRO A 93 -22.89 -19.31 -6.66
CA PRO A 93 -21.93 -20.33 -6.22
C PRO A 93 -21.17 -19.95 -4.94
N SER A 94 -20.99 -18.65 -4.69
CA SER A 94 -20.32 -18.15 -3.48
C SER A 94 -21.14 -18.40 -2.20
N LEU A 95 -22.46 -18.59 -2.30
CA LEU A 95 -23.36 -18.83 -1.16
C LEU A 95 -23.65 -20.33 -0.92
N ASN A 96 -23.45 -21.18 -1.92
CA ASN A 96 -23.66 -22.64 -1.83
C ASN A 96 -22.51 -23.39 -1.14
N ASN A 97 -21.30 -22.83 -1.13
CA ASN A 97 -20.11 -23.48 -0.54
C ASN A 97 -20.05 -23.38 1.00
N LEU A 98 -21.19 -23.19 1.66
CA LEU A 98 -21.33 -22.87 3.08
C LEU A 98 -21.50 -24.12 3.96
N GLU A 99 -20.86 -25.24 3.61
CA GLU A 99 -20.87 -26.47 4.44
C GLU A 99 -19.57 -26.62 5.26
N GLY A 100 -18.56 -25.80 5.00
CA GLY A 100 -17.43 -25.60 5.91
C GLY A 100 -17.72 -24.43 6.83
N SER A 101 -17.84 -24.67 8.14
CA SER A 101 -18.12 -23.68 9.18
C SER A 101 -17.47 -22.32 8.89
N CYS A 102 -18.29 -21.27 8.79
CA CYS A 102 -17.84 -19.88 8.82
C CYS A 102 -17.40 -19.52 10.24
N GLU A 103 -16.41 -20.22 10.75
CA GLU A 103 -15.68 -19.78 11.92
C GLU A 103 -14.76 -18.65 11.49
N HIS A 104 -14.73 -17.59 12.31
CA HIS A 104 -13.71 -16.57 12.17
C HIS A 104 -12.37 -17.30 12.05
N PRO A 105 -11.49 -16.99 11.08
CA PRO A 105 -10.25 -17.73 10.84
C PRO A 105 -9.28 -17.80 12.05
N HIS A 106 -9.67 -17.25 13.21
CA HIS A 106 -8.90 -17.09 14.44
C HIS A 106 -9.58 -17.76 15.66
N SER A 107 -10.62 -18.59 15.49
CA SER A 107 -11.16 -19.45 16.57
C SER A 107 -10.21 -20.59 16.94
N ALA A 108 -9.34 -21.01 16.02
CA ALA A 108 -8.28 -21.96 16.29
C ALA A 108 -7.16 -21.26 17.08
N SER A 109 -7.23 -21.42 18.40
CA SER A 109 -6.17 -21.11 19.36
C SER A 109 -4.89 -21.85 18.98
N GLU A 110 -4.02 -21.24 18.18
CA GLU A 110 -2.60 -21.54 18.16
C GLU A 110 -1.83 -20.28 18.55
N ALA A 111 -1.78 -20.07 19.86
CA ALA A 111 -0.91 -19.11 20.54
C ALA A 111 0.56 -19.59 20.53
N ASP A 112 1.01 -20.24 19.47
CA ASP A 112 2.33 -20.86 19.44
C ASP A 112 3.14 -20.40 18.22
N ASN A 113 4.22 -19.68 18.54
CA ASN A 113 5.25 -19.12 17.67
C ASN A 113 4.87 -17.86 16.87
N LEU A 114 5.13 -16.70 17.50
CA LEU A 114 5.43 -15.43 16.82
C LEU A 114 6.68 -15.61 15.95
N ASP A 115 6.51 -16.28 14.80
CA ASP A 115 7.52 -16.40 13.78
C ASP A 115 7.95 -14.97 13.35
N PRO A 116 9.25 -14.61 13.32
CA PRO A 116 9.71 -13.30 12.87
C PRO A 116 9.14 -12.87 11.52
N ASN A 117 8.79 -13.81 10.64
CA ASN A 117 8.08 -13.54 9.38
C ASN A 117 6.65 -13.02 9.60
N ASN A 118 5.91 -13.55 10.59
CA ASN A 118 4.58 -13.05 10.94
C ASN A 118 4.66 -11.62 11.47
N LEU A 119 5.70 -11.30 12.25
CA LEU A 119 5.89 -9.97 12.83
C LEU A 119 6.22 -8.92 11.76
N LYS A 120 7.09 -9.25 10.80
CA LYS A 120 7.36 -8.40 9.62
C LYS A 120 6.08 -8.14 8.83
N ASP A 121 5.29 -9.18 8.57
CA ASP A 121 4.06 -9.04 7.80
C ASP A 121 3.00 -8.19 8.52
N ILE A 122 2.89 -8.33 9.85
CA ILE A 122 2.03 -7.48 10.69
C ILE A 122 2.48 -6.01 10.61
N ARG A 123 3.80 -5.75 10.66
CA ARG A 123 4.34 -4.38 10.54
C ARG A 123 4.03 -3.75 9.18
N ILE A 124 4.30 -4.48 8.09
CA ILE A 124 4.03 -4.00 6.73
C ILE A 124 2.53 -3.70 6.56
N ARG A 125 1.66 -4.56 7.13
CA ARG A 125 0.21 -4.34 7.07
C ARG A 125 -0.23 -3.11 7.86
N LEU A 126 0.34 -2.88 9.05
CA LEU A 126 0.09 -1.66 9.82
C LEU A 126 0.49 -0.43 9.02
N LEU A 127 1.69 -0.41 8.43
CA LEU A 127 2.21 0.71 7.65
C LEU A 127 1.37 0.98 6.40
N ASN A 128 0.94 -0.06 5.68
CA ASN A 128 0.00 0.09 4.56
C ASN A 128 -1.35 0.67 5.00
N GLY A 129 -1.84 0.29 6.19
CA GLY A 129 -3.04 0.89 6.79
C GLY A 129 -2.85 2.37 7.13
N VAL A 130 -1.69 2.74 7.67
CA VAL A 130 -1.31 4.14 7.93
C VAL A 130 -1.24 4.93 6.63
N GLN A 131 -0.64 4.36 5.58
CA GLN A 131 -0.56 4.97 4.25
C GLN A 131 -1.95 5.26 3.68
N GLY A 132 -2.85 4.27 3.73
CA GLY A 132 -4.24 4.44 3.33
C GLY A 132 -4.98 5.51 4.13
N ALA A 133 -4.73 5.60 5.44
CA ALA A 133 -5.31 6.64 6.28
C ALA A 133 -4.79 8.05 5.93
N TYR A 134 -3.52 8.20 5.55
CA TYR A 134 -3.00 9.47 5.04
C TYR A 134 -3.63 9.88 3.72
N TRP A 135 -3.79 8.94 2.79
CA TRP A 135 -4.50 9.20 1.53
C TRP A 135 -5.94 9.65 1.78
N GLY A 136 -6.67 8.98 2.67
CA GLY A 136 -8.03 9.38 3.05
C GLY A 136 -8.07 10.79 3.66
N MET A 137 -7.10 11.14 4.52
CA MET A 137 -7.03 12.50 5.08
C MET A 137 -6.70 13.57 4.03
N LEU A 138 -5.92 13.24 3.01
CA LEU A 138 -5.61 14.15 1.90
C LEU A 138 -6.85 14.36 1.01
N ASP A 139 -7.54 13.28 0.66
CA ASP A 139 -8.76 13.31 -0.17
C ASP A 139 -9.90 14.08 0.52
N GLU A 140 -10.05 13.91 1.83
CA GLU A 140 -10.98 14.67 2.67
C GLU A 140 -10.54 16.14 2.90
N GLY A 141 -9.37 16.56 2.40
CA GLY A 141 -8.84 17.91 2.58
C GLY A 141 -8.42 18.25 4.02
N ARG A 142 -8.24 17.26 4.90
CA ARG A 142 -7.82 17.47 6.30
C ARG A 142 -6.34 17.76 6.45
N ILE A 143 -5.53 17.35 5.48
CA ILE A 143 -4.09 17.64 5.44
C ILE A 143 -3.72 18.28 4.11
N MET A 144 -2.78 19.22 4.13
CA MET A 144 -2.21 19.79 2.90
C MET A 144 -1.33 18.76 2.18
N GLN A 145 -1.24 18.91 0.86
CA GLN A 145 -0.40 18.05 0.01
C GLN A 145 1.07 17.99 0.48
N LYS A 146 1.63 19.12 0.93
CA LYS A 146 2.99 19.16 1.49
C LYS A 146 3.14 18.26 2.72
N THR A 147 2.16 18.30 3.62
CA THR A 147 2.12 17.46 4.83
C THR A 147 1.94 15.98 4.47
N ALA A 148 1.05 15.69 3.53
CA ALA A 148 0.84 14.33 3.03
C ALA A 148 2.11 13.74 2.42
N ASN A 149 2.85 14.50 1.60
CA ASN A 149 4.09 14.04 1.00
C ASN A 149 5.16 13.69 2.05
N ILE A 150 5.31 14.53 3.09
CA ILE A 150 6.25 14.26 4.20
C ILE A 150 5.85 12.98 4.96
N LEU A 151 4.56 12.83 5.26
CA LEU A 151 4.03 11.66 5.97
C LEU A 151 4.15 10.38 5.13
N MET A 152 3.93 10.48 3.82
CA MET A 152 4.04 9.38 2.86
C MET A 152 5.48 8.88 2.77
N GLN A 153 6.41 9.79 2.52
CA GLN A 153 7.85 9.48 2.46
C GLN A 153 8.34 8.83 3.77
N SER A 154 7.86 9.35 4.90
CA SER A 154 8.20 8.79 6.21
C SER A 154 7.72 7.35 6.42
N VAL A 155 6.60 6.96 5.80
CA VAL A 155 6.08 5.59 5.85
C VAL A 155 6.82 4.69 4.88
N ASP A 156 7.12 5.18 3.67
CA ASP A 156 7.90 4.41 2.68
C ASP A 156 9.28 4.04 3.25
N GLU A 157 9.98 5.01 3.88
CA GLU A 157 11.24 4.75 4.60
C GLU A 157 11.08 3.71 5.73
N ALA A 158 9.94 3.70 6.41
CA ALA A 158 9.66 2.72 7.46
C ALA A 158 9.33 1.32 6.91
N ILE A 159 8.68 1.24 5.75
CA ILE A 159 8.39 -0.03 5.05
C ILE A 159 9.69 -0.69 4.61
N ASP A 160 10.62 0.08 4.05
CA ASP A 160 11.94 -0.42 3.65
C ASP A 160 12.73 -1.00 4.83
N LEU A 161 12.61 -0.36 6.00
CA LEU A 161 13.30 -0.75 7.24
C LEU A 161 12.52 -1.77 8.11
N ALA A 162 11.29 -2.14 7.74
CA ALA A 162 10.39 -2.96 8.56
C ALA A 162 10.97 -4.34 8.90
N SER A 163 11.93 -4.82 8.10
CA SER A 163 12.62 -6.10 8.28
C SER A 163 13.71 -6.08 9.36
N GLN A 164 14.35 -4.92 9.61
CA GLN A 164 15.55 -4.82 10.44
C GLN A 164 15.34 -4.01 11.73
N VAL A 165 14.37 -3.09 11.74
CA VAL A 165 14.20 -2.10 12.82
C VAL A 165 12.78 -2.20 13.39
N PRO A 166 12.57 -1.94 14.70
CA PRO A 166 11.24 -1.66 15.21
C PRO A 166 10.59 -0.50 14.43
N LEU A 167 9.25 -0.46 14.41
CA LEU A 167 8.48 0.63 13.79
C LEU A 167 9.01 1.98 14.31
N CYS A 168 9.65 2.74 13.43
CA CYS A 168 10.39 3.97 13.76
C CYS A 168 10.11 5.05 12.71
N ASP A 169 8.84 5.19 12.36
CA ASP A 169 8.32 6.19 11.42
C ASP A 169 8.70 7.62 11.85
N TRP A 170 9.00 7.83 13.13
CA TRP A 170 9.41 9.14 13.64
C TRP A 170 10.76 9.64 13.09
N LYS A 171 11.64 8.79 12.56
CA LYS A 171 12.96 9.24 12.07
C LYS A 171 12.84 10.20 10.88
N GLY A 172 12.01 9.86 9.88
CA GLY A 172 11.73 10.70 8.72
C GLY A 172 10.93 11.96 9.09
N LEU A 173 10.04 11.85 10.07
CA LEU A 173 9.21 12.97 10.54
C LEU A 173 9.95 13.96 11.45
N ARG A 174 10.92 13.49 12.23
CA ARG A 174 11.63 14.30 13.23
C ARG A 174 12.37 15.49 12.62
N SER A 175 12.93 15.35 11.42
CA SER A 175 13.60 16.45 10.71
C SER A 175 12.64 17.60 10.37
N ASN A 176 11.36 17.29 10.15
CA ASN A 176 10.33 18.26 9.76
C ASN A 176 9.59 18.87 10.96
N VAL A 177 9.57 18.17 12.11
CA VAL A 177 8.86 18.58 13.34
C VAL A 177 9.80 19.18 14.39
N HIS A 178 11.12 18.99 14.28
CA HIS A 178 12.04 19.48 15.31
C HIS A 178 12.31 20.99 15.20
N PHE A 179 12.05 21.69 16.30
CA PHE A 179 12.39 23.09 16.48
C PHE A 179 13.90 23.29 16.50
N SER A 180 14.46 23.89 15.45
CA SER A 180 15.90 24.09 15.40
C SER A 180 16.36 25.30 16.23
N SER A 181 17.58 25.21 16.76
CA SER A 181 18.18 26.20 17.67
C SER A 181 18.35 27.60 17.04
N TYR A 182 18.28 27.73 15.72
CA TYR A 182 18.38 29.02 15.01
C TYR A 182 17.23 29.99 15.32
N TYR A 183 16.05 29.50 15.74
CA TYR A 183 14.97 30.38 16.17
C TYR A 183 15.27 31.13 17.47
N LYS A 184 16.13 30.57 18.35
CA LYS A 184 16.62 31.30 19.53
C LYS A 184 17.47 32.51 19.13
N PHE A 185 18.21 32.40 18.03
CA PHE A 185 18.94 33.53 17.43
C PHE A 185 18.01 34.54 16.76
N LEU A 186 16.95 34.10 16.08
CA LEU A 186 15.94 35.01 15.52
C LEU A 186 15.19 35.79 16.61
N GLN A 187 14.96 35.18 17.77
CA GLN A 187 14.35 35.83 18.93
C GLN A 187 15.32 36.79 19.65
N ALA A 188 16.63 36.58 19.53
CA ALA A 188 17.68 37.45 20.07
C ALA A 188 18.16 38.55 19.09
N SER A 189 17.78 38.48 17.81
CA SER A 189 18.21 39.36 16.73
C SER A 189 17.24 40.53 16.49
N ILE A 190 17.70 41.53 15.74
CA ILE A 190 17.04 42.81 15.39
C ILE A 190 15.86 42.60 14.40
N PHE A 191 15.34 41.39 14.24
CA PHE A 191 14.20 41.13 13.36
C PHE A 191 12.90 41.68 13.96
N PRO A 192 11.99 42.25 13.16
CA PRO A 192 10.70 42.74 13.64
C PRO A 192 9.89 41.60 14.29
N GLN A 193 9.50 41.78 15.55
CA GLN A 193 8.78 40.79 16.37
C GLN A 193 7.53 40.21 15.69
N ARG A 194 6.84 41.00 14.85
CA ARG A 194 5.68 40.55 14.07
C ARG A 194 6.01 39.44 13.06
N MET A 195 7.18 39.51 12.41
CA MET A 195 7.61 38.46 11.47
C MET A 195 7.98 37.20 12.22
N VAL A 196 8.75 37.33 13.32
CA VAL A 196 9.14 36.19 14.15
C VAL A 196 7.91 35.45 14.67
N THR A 197 6.93 36.18 15.22
CA THR A 197 5.68 35.60 15.72
C THR A 197 4.87 34.93 14.60
N TYR A 198 4.72 35.58 13.44
CA TYR A 198 4.04 34.99 12.28
C TYR A 198 4.66 33.65 11.86
N PHE A 199 5.98 33.60 11.63
CA PHE A 199 6.66 32.36 11.24
C PHE A 199 6.60 31.28 12.32
N THR A 200 6.67 31.65 13.60
CA THR A 200 6.53 30.67 14.68
C THR A 200 5.12 30.07 14.74
N VAL A 201 4.08 30.86 14.47
CA VAL A 201 2.69 30.39 14.45
C VAL A 201 2.47 29.47 13.25
N GLU A 202 2.88 29.89 12.05
CA GLU A 202 2.74 29.10 10.83
C GLU A 202 3.48 27.75 10.94
N TRP A 203 4.66 27.75 11.54
CA TRP A 203 5.41 26.52 11.79
C TRP A 203 4.72 25.62 12.84
N LEU A 204 4.27 26.20 13.96
CA LEU A 204 3.59 25.45 15.02
C LEU A 204 2.31 24.80 14.49
N GLU A 205 1.56 25.52 13.68
CA GLU A 205 0.38 25.04 12.98
C GLU A 205 0.74 23.85 12.07
N SER A 206 1.75 23.99 11.21
CA SER A 206 2.22 22.89 10.36
C SER A 206 2.67 21.67 11.17
N ALA A 207 3.42 21.86 12.25
CA ALA A 207 3.89 20.79 13.12
C ALA A 207 2.71 20.09 13.83
N CYS A 208 1.72 20.87 14.29
CA CYS A 208 0.51 20.34 14.90
C CYS A 208 -0.29 19.49 13.91
N TYR A 209 -0.45 19.96 12.67
CA TYR A 209 -1.13 19.20 11.61
C TYR A 209 -0.41 17.88 11.30
N ILE A 210 0.92 17.90 11.17
CA ILE A 210 1.73 16.69 10.95
C ILE A 210 1.51 15.69 12.11
N CYS A 211 1.64 16.14 13.36
CA CYS A 211 1.48 15.29 14.55
C CYS A 211 0.05 14.74 14.68
N ALA A 212 -0.97 15.57 14.47
CA ALA A 212 -2.36 15.16 14.57
C ALA A 212 -2.73 14.12 13.50
N ALA A 213 -2.29 14.34 12.25
CA ALA A 213 -2.47 13.40 11.16
C ALA A 213 -1.78 12.06 11.44
N PHE A 214 -0.52 12.13 11.90
CA PHE A 214 0.26 10.95 12.30
C PHE A 214 -0.47 10.11 13.35
N LEU A 215 -0.86 10.73 14.47
CA LEU A 215 -1.55 10.03 15.57
C LEU A 215 -2.88 9.42 15.12
N ARG A 216 -3.64 10.16 14.33
CA ARG A 216 -4.93 9.70 13.83
C ARG A 216 -4.77 8.51 12.89
N ALA A 217 -3.82 8.55 11.97
CA ALA A 217 -3.59 7.49 11.01
C ALA A 217 -3.16 6.20 11.72
N HIS A 218 -2.25 6.32 12.69
CA HIS A 218 -1.82 5.19 13.51
C HIS A 218 -2.98 4.58 14.31
N ARG A 219 -3.85 5.42 14.89
CA ARG A 219 -5.02 4.93 15.62
C ARG A 219 -6.02 4.21 14.71
N ILE A 220 -6.20 4.68 13.47
CA ILE A 220 -7.06 4.02 12.47
C ILE A 220 -6.45 2.68 12.07
N ALA A 221 -5.16 2.67 11.72
CA ALA A 221 -4.46 1.46 11.30
C ALA A 221 -4.40 0.40 12.41
N GLN A 222 -4.21 0.81 13.67
CA GLN A 222 -4.25 -0.08 14.83
C GLN A 222 -5.63 -0.71 15.03
N ARG A 223 -6.71 0.04 14.86
CA ARG A 223 -8.08 -0.51 14.92
C ARG A 223 -8.32 -1.52 13.81
N GLN A 224 -7.96 -1.18 12.58
CA GLN A 224 -8.06 -2.09 11.43
C GLN A 224 -7.23 -3.36 11.62
N LEU A 225 -6.06 -3.24 12.25
CA LEU A 225 -5.22 -4.39 12.58
C LEU A 225 -5.85 -5.25 13.69
N HIS A 226 -6.44 -4.63 14.72
CA HIS A 226 -7.15 -5.35 15.77
C HIS A 226 -8.41 -6.05 15.26
N ASP A 227 -9.17 -5.45 14.33
CA ASP A 227 -10.33 -6.10 13.70
C ASP A 227 -9.94 -7.28 12.79
N PHE A 228 -8.65 -7.35 12.43
CA PHE A 228 -8.09 -8.42 11.61
C PHE A 228 -7.45 -9.55 12.42
N ILE A 229 -6.91 -9.26 13.61
CA ILE A 229 -6.30 -10.24 14.52
C ILE A 229 -7.39 -10.97 15.30
#